data_AF-A0A7C3SZL6-F1
#
_entry.id   AF-A0A7C3SZL6-F1
#
_cell.length_a   1.000
_cell.length_b   1.000
_cell.length_c   1.000
_cell.angle_alpha   90.00
_cell.angle_beta   90.00
_cell.angle_gamma   90.00
#
_symmetry.space_group_name_H-M   'P 1'
#
loop_
_entity.id
_entity.type
_entity.pdbx_description
1 polymer ?
#
loop_
_entity_poly.entity_id
_entity_poly.type
_entity_poly.pdbx_seq_one_letter_code
_entity_poly.pdbx_strand_id
1 'polypeptide(L)'
;MYRKHRLEVDPLSEQPSPSAEGRRLKKLPDYLRIDLGSIKPFHETLRYGHAVGRIRAQEMRLLMPHHLGRLIEAGYEEALHILGEVEMGDYLAGAATAREVDDGLTAYLHDVYEFLREALPKDSVLYEFFLCRYDFHNLKVLLKARREGTPEDALLPRMGRMDVEALRRGAENPVELPSPYKEVVTELAESELPPRLMESVIDRHFLRYRLFLARWEGSDFMVEFARTCIDFANLKNLLRSRRLGREREEFQKTLVEGGYIQPGYLLELYGDPEELMLRKLERTRYSYRLLEMLEEGEERAGLSEFDRRSDDYIMDMLRASRRISVGVEPVFSFIRARENEVTMVRVILMAKLHNLAPAAIERMLRKLYIE
;
A
#
# COMPACT_ATOMS: atom_id res chain seq x y z
N MET A 1 52.09 1.24 32.88
CA MET A 1 52.06 0.00 32.07
C MET A 1 50.59 -0.33 31.80
N TYR A 2 50.09 -0.10 30.58
CA TYR A 2 49.93 -1.10 29.51
C TYR A 2 48.83 -2.14 29.88
N ARG A 3 47.80 -2.45 29.08
CA ARG A 3 47.51 -2.19 27.65
C ARG A 3 46.06 -2.64 27.32
N LYS A 4 45.53 -2.03 26.25
CA LYS A 4 44.40 -2.42 25.39
C LYS A 4 44.31 -3.91 25.03
N HIS A 5 43.09 -4.39 24.84
CA HIS A 5 42.56 -5.17 23.69
C HIS A 5 41.03 -4.89 23.69
N ARG A 6 40.34 -4.29 22.70
CA ARG A 6 40.27 -4.38 21.23
C ARG A 6 40.08 -5.82 20.72
N LEU A 7 38.83 -6.13 20.43
CA LEU A 7 38.31 -6.99 19.35
C LEU A 7 37.13 -6.14 18.82
N GLU A 8 37.10 -5.51 17.64
CA GLU A 8 37.57 -5.90 16.30
C GLU A 8 37.14 -7.32 15.94
N VAL A 9 35.87 -7.49 15.52
CA VAL A 9 35.52 -8.20 14.28
C VAL A 9 34.15 -7.68 13.78
N ASP A 10 34.16 -6.91 12.69
CA ASP A 10 33.17 -7.02 11.61
C ASP A 10 33.65 -8.21 10.76
N PRO A 11 32.78 -9.19 10.47
CA PRO A 11 32.67 -9.55 9.07
C PRO A 11 31.26 -9.99 8.68
N LEU A 12 30.78 -9.42 7.59
CA LEU A 12 30.41 -10.23 6.42
C LEU A 12 31.33 -11.48 6.29
N SER A 13 31.06 -12.55 7.04
CA SER A 13 31.66 -13.86 6.80
C SER A 13 30.55 -14.87 6.51
N GLU A 14 30.35 -15.05 5.21
CA GLU A 14 30.15 -16.36 4.60
C GLU A 14 29.10 -17.25 5.27
N GLN A 15 27.83 -16.96 5.00
CA GLN A 15 26.99 -18.05 4.54
C GLN A 15 27.01 -18.00 3.01
N PRO A 16 27.31 -19.12 2.33
CA PRO A 16 27.21 -19.14 0.88
C PRO A 16 25.77 -18.77 0.53
N SER A 17 25.62 -17.77 -0.34
CA SER A 17 24.39 -17.64 -1.11
C SER A 17 24.15 -19.00 -1.77
N PRO A 18 22.94 -19.59 -1.69
CA PRO A 18 22.62 -20.72 -2.53
C PRO A 18 22.65 -20.19 -3.96
N SER A 19 23.81 -20.32 -4.60
CA SER A 19 23.92 -20.21 -6.05
C SER A 19 22.87 -21.12 -6.66
N ALA A 20 22.09 -20.53 -7.56
CA ALA A 20 21.08 -21.18 -8.36
C ALA A 20 21.58 -22.49 -8.96
N GLU A 21 21.13 -23.61 -8.39
CA GLU A 21 20.97 -24.87 -9.11
C GLU A 21 19.56 -25.37 -8.84
N GLY A 22 18.60 -24.91 -9.65
CA GLY A 22 17.41 -25.65 -10.07
C GLY A 22 16.57 -26.40 -9.01
N ARG A 23 16.60 -26.01 -7.73
CA ARG A 23 15.81 -26.65 -6.67
C ARG A 23 14.76 -25.68 -6.17
N ARG A 24 13.50 -25.91 -6.59
CA ARG A 24 12.31 -25.36 -5.90
C ARG A 24 12.49 -25.57 -4.38
N LEU A 25 12.65 -24.49 -3.64
CA LEU A 25 12.69 -24.51 -2.18
C LEU A 25 11.36 -25.12 -1.69
N LYS A 26 11.42 -26.35 -1.13
CA LYS A 26 10.23 -27.06 -0.65
C LYS A 26 9.54 -26.35 0.52
N LYS A 27 10.25 -25.46 1.25
CA LYS A 27 9.71 -24.56 2.28
C LYS A 27 10.54 -23.27 2.32
N LEU A 28 9.87 -22.15 2.55
CA LEU A 28 10.50 -20.84 2.76
C LEU A 28 11.33 -20.87 4.05
N PRO A 29 12.63 -20.48 4.00
CA PRO A 29 13.44 -20.23 5.19
C PRO A 29 12.74 -19.33 6.23
N ASP A 30 13.04 -19.53 7.52
CA ASP A 30 12.34 -18.82 8.61
C ASP A 30 12.51 -17.29 8.58
N TYR A 31 13.62 -16.78 8.03
CA TYR A 31 13.83 -15.34 7.82
C TYR A 31 13.02 -14.74 6.65
N LEU A 32 12.32 -15.58 5.87
CA LEU A 32 11.38 -15.18 4.82
C LEU A 32 9.92 -15.23 5.31
N ARG A 33 9.70 -15.69 6.53
CA ARG A 33 8.41 -15.57 7.19
C ARG A 33 8.32 -14.16 7.76
N ILE A 34 7.16 -13.53 7.62
CA ILE A 34 6.81 -12.38 8.45
C ILE A 34 7.01 -12.87 9.90
N ASP A 35 7.97 -12.30 10.61
CA ASP A 35 8.24 -12.69 12.00
C ASP A 35 7.13 -12.14 12.89
N LEU A 36 5.99 -12.83 12.87
CA LEU A 36 4.82 -12.51 13.68
C LEU A 36 5.13 -12.61 15.18
N GLY A 37 6.20 -13.32 15.56
CA GLY A 37 6.67 -13.36 16.95
C GLY A 37 7.24 -12.02 17.42
N SER A 38 7.68 -11.17 16.48
CA SER A 38 8.19 -9.83 16.79
C SER A 38 7.07 -8.77 16.95
N ILE A 39 5.89 -8.99 16.35
CA ILE A 39 4.74 -8.09 16.51
C ILE A 39 4.06 -8.40 17.84
N LYS A 40 4.25 -7.51 18.82
CA LYS A 40 3.56 -7.67 20.10
C LYS A 40 2.09 -7.29 19.92
N PRO A 41 1.14 -8.08 20.49
CA PRO A 41 -0.26 -7.70 20.48
C PRO A 41 -0.46 -6.31 21.09
N PHE A 42 -1.37 -5.55 20.50
CA PHE A 42 -1.73 -4.23 20.99
C PHE A 42 -2.17 -4.28 22.46
N HIS A 43 -1.63 -3.38 23.29
CA HIS A 43 -1.79 -3.45 24.74
C HIS A 43 -3.18 -3.02 25.23
N GLU A 44 -3.87 -2.10 24.55
CA GLU A 44 -5.23 -1.65 24.88
C GLU A 44 -6.32 -2.46 24.16
N THR A 45 -6.22 -3.80 24.17
CA THR A 45 -7.14 -4.67 23.40
C THR A 45 -8.63 -4.38 23.63
N LEU A 46 -9.04 -4.16 24.87
CA LEU A 46 -10.45 -3.90 25.24
C LEU A 46 -11.02 -2.64 24.59
N ARG A 47 -10.18 -1.65 24.27
CA ARG A 47 -10.58 -0.39 23.60
C ARG A 47 -11.27 -0.68 22.27
N TYR A 48 -10.82 -1.71 21.55
CA TYR A 48 -11.37 -2.11 20.26
C TYR A 48 -12.41 -3.24 20.34
N GLY A 49 -12.75 -3.75 21.53
CA GLY A 49 -13.63 -4.92 21.68
C GLY A 49 -15.00 -4.78 21.00
N HIS A 50 -15.63 -3.61 21.12
CA HIS A 50 -16.91 -3.32 20.43
C HIS A 50 -16.76 -3.32 18.90
N ALA A 51 -15.72 -2.67 18.38
CA ALA A 51 -15.43 -2.63 16.94
C ALA A 51 -15.16 -4.03 16.39
N VAL A 52 -14.39 -4.83 17.12
CA VAL A 52 -14.12 -6.25 16.78
C VAL A 52 -15.41 -7.04 16.68
N GLY A 53 -16.32 -6.93 17.66
CA GLY A 53 -17.60 -7.62 17.63
C GLY A 53 -18.44 -7.28 16.40
N ARG A 54 -18.53 -5.99 16.05
CA ARG A 54 -19.25 -5.53 14.84
C ARG A 54 -18.59 -6.04 13.56
N ILE A 55 -17.26 -6.04 13.49
CA ILE A 55 -16.50 -6.45 12.30
C ILE A 55 -16.59 -7.95 12.05
N ARG A 56 -16.54 -8.79 13.10
CA ARG A 56 -16.66 -10.26 12.93
C ARG A 56 -17.96 -10.68 12.25
N ALA A 57 -19.05 -9.96 12.49
CA ALA A 57 -20.31 -10.17 11.77
C ALA A 57 -20.21 -9.78 10.28
N GLN A 58 -19.44 -8.73 9.97
CA GLN A 58 -19.22 -8.26 8.60
C GLN A 58 -18.21 -9.09 7.81
N GLU A 59 -17.25 -9.76 8.48
CA GLU A 59 -16.29 -10.66 7.83
C GLU A 59 -16.97 -11.81 7.06
N MET A 60 -18.17 -12.23 7.49
CA MET A 60 -18.96 -13.26 6.80
C MET A 60 -19.48 -12.82 5.42
N ARG A 61 -19.39 -11.52 5.10
CA ARG A 61 -19.85 -10.89 3.86
C ARG A 61 -18.70 -10.47 2.94
N LEU A 62 -17.50 -10.96 3.22
CA LEU A 62 -16.33 -10.75 2.37
C LEU A 62 -16.43 -11.57 1.08
N LEU A 63 -15.77 -11.09 0.03
CA LEU A 63 -15.61 -11.77 -1.24
C LEU A 63 -14.76 -13.03 -1.02
N MET A 64 -15.32 -14.17 -1.42
CA MET A 64 -14.72 -15.48 -1.26
C MET A 64 -14.00 -15.94 -2.54
N PRO A 65 -13.02 -16.86 -2.45
CA PRO A 65 -12.28 -17.36 -3.60
C PRO A 65 -13.16 -17.93 -4.72
N HIS A 66 -14.27 -18.59 -4.37
CA HIS A 66 -15.19 -19.14 -5.36
C HIS A 66 -15.96 -18.04 -6.13
N HIS A 67 -16.29 -16.91 -5.49
CA HIS A 67 -16.81 -15.74 -6.19
C HIS A 67 -15.77 -15.23 -7.19
N LEU A 68 -14.51 -15.10 -6.77
CA LEU A 68 -13.43 -14.62 -7.62
C LEU A 68 -13.22 -15.49 -8.87
N GLY A 69 -13.18 -16.82 -8.71
CA GLY A 69 -13.05 -17.74 -9.84
C GLY A 69 -14.19 -17.61 -10.85
N ARG A 70 -15.44 -17.53 -10.37
CA ARG A 70 -16.62 -17.28 -11.22
C ARG A 70 -16.54 -15.93 -11.92
N LEU A 71 -16.13 -14.88 -11.20
CA LEU A 71 -15.99 -13.53 -11.74
C LEU A 71 -14.95 -13.49 -12.85
N ILE A 72 -13.82 -14.20 -12.74
CA ILE A 72 -12.78 -14.20 -13.77
C ILE A 72 -13.32 -14.74 -15.10
N GLU A 73 -14.05 -15.86 -15.06
CA GLU A 73 -14.58 -16.55 -16.25
C GLU A 73 -15.81 -15.89 -16.87
N ALA A 74 -16.62 -15.18 -16.07
CA ALA A 74 -17.90 -14.64 -16.50
C ALA A 74 -17.81 -13.53 -17.57
N GLY A 75 -18.89 -13.32 -18.33
CA GLY A 75 -19.08 -12.07 -19.09
C GLY A 75 -19.28 -10.86 -18.16
N TYR A 76 -19.30 -9.62 -18.70
CA TYR A 76 -19.51 -8.42 -17.88
C TYR A 76 -20.86 -8.44 -17.13
N GLU A 77 -21.97 -8.66 -17.85
CA GLU A 77 -23.32 -8.72 -17.25
C GLU A 77 -23.45 -9.85 -16.22
N GLU A 78 -22.89 -11.02 -16.53
CA GLU A 78 -22.88 -12.15 -15.60
C GLU A 78 -22.02 -11.86 -14.36
N ALA A 79 -20.91 -11.12 -14.50
CA ALA A 79 -20.11 -10.69 -13.38
C ALA A 79 -20.89 -9.77 -12.43
N LEU A 80 -21.72 -8.86 -12.96
CA LEU A 80 -22.62 -8.05 -12.12
C LEU A 80 -23.63 -8.92 -11.37
N HIS A 81 -24.18 -9.95 -12.02
CA HIS A 81 -25.09 -10.89 -11.37
C HIS A 81 -24.41 -11.67 -10.24
N ILE A 82 -23.18 -12.15 -10.46
CA ILE A 82 -22.38 -12.82 -9.42
C ILE A 82 -22.08 -11.86 -8.26
N LEU A 83 -21.75 -10.60 -8.56
CA LEU A 83 -21.52 -9.59 -7.52
C LEU A 83 -22.76 -9.30 -6.68
N GLY A 84 -23.97 -9.49 -7.24
CA GLY A 84 -25.23 -9.41 -6.48
C GLY A 84 -25.35 -10.42 -5.33
N GLU A 85 -24.48 -11.43 -5.25
CA GLU A 85 -24.40 -12.36 -4.11
C GLU A 85 -23.61 -11.77 -2.91
N VAL A 86 -22.91 -10.65 -3.10
CA VAL A 86 -22.13 -9.96 -2.07
C VAL A 86 -22.60 -8.52 -1.87
N GLU A 87 -22.29 -7.93 -0.71
CA GLU A 87 -22.79 -6.62 -0.29
C GLU A 87 -22.46 -5.47 -1.26
N MET A 88 -21.33 -5.53 -1.95
CA MET A 88 -20.95 -4.50 -2.93
C MET A 88 -21.75 -4.58 -4.24
N GLY A 89 -22.44 -5.70 -4.50
CA GLY A 89 -23.23 -5.89 -5.72
C GLY A 89 -24.39 -4.92 -5.86
N ASP A 90 -25.02 -4.55 -4.74
CA ASP A 90 -26.13 -3.59 -4.72
C ASP A 90 -25.74 -2.23 -5.28
N TYR A 91 -24.47 -1.82 -5.08
CA TYR A 91 -23.92 -0.56 -5.57
C TYR A 91 -23.51 -0.61 -7.05
N LEU A 92 -23.44 -1.81 -7.62
CA LEU A 92 -23.02 -2.06 -9.00
C LEU A 92 -24.20 -2.45 -9.89
N ALA A 93 -25.41 -2.52 -9.32
CA ALA A 93 -26.61 -2.89 -10.03
C ALA A 93 -26.85 -1.97 -11.23
N GLY A 94 -26.78 -2.52 -12.44
CA GLY A 94 -27.00 -1.79 -13.69
C GLY A 94 -25.86 -0.88 -14.13
N ALA A 95 -24.67 -0.96 -13.52
CA ALA A 95 -23.52 -0.21 -13.98
C ALA A 95 -23.10 -0.67 -15.39
N ALA A 96 -23.14 0.21 -16.38
CA ALA A 96 -22.82 -0.10 -17.77
C ALA A 96 -21.49 0.51 -18.24
N THR A 97 -21.00 1.52 -17.52
CA THR A 97 -19.80 2.27 -17.87
C THR A 97 -18.73 2.20 -16.80
N ALA A 98 -17.47 2.46 -17.18
CA ALA A 98 -16.35 2.51 -16.25
C ALA A 98 -16.59 3.52 -15.11
N ARG A 99 -17.22 4.65 -15.43
CA ARG A 99 -17.57 5.69 -14.46
C ARG A 99 -18.62 5.21 -13.45
N GLU A 100 -19.69 4.56 -13.91
CA GLU A 100 -20.74 4.06 -13.01
C GLU A 100 -20.20 2.97 -12.07
N VAL A 101 -19.30 2.12 -12.56
CA VAL A 101 -18.60 1.14 -11.70
C VAL A 101 -17.76 1.87 -10.64
N ASP A 102 -16.97 2.88 -11.04
CA ASP A 102 -16.14 3.63 -10.09
C ASP A 102 -16.99 4.40 -9.06
N ASP A 103 -18.09 5.01 -9.49
CA ASP A 103 -19.03 5.72 -8.61
C ASP A 103 -19.68 4.74 -7.61
N GLY A 104 -20.14 3.57 -8.07
CA GLY A 104 -20.73 2.53 -7.22
C GLY A 104 -19.74 1.96 -6.20
N LEU A 105 -18.53 1.62 -6.64
CA LEU A 105 -17.47 1.16 -5.74
C LEU A 105 -17.04 2.21 -4.72
N THR A 106 -17.08 3.49 -5.12
CA THR A 106 -16.78 4.61 -4.23
C THR A 106 -17.90 4.77 -3.20
N ALA A 107 -19.18 4.71 -3.60
CA ALA A 107 -20.30 4.73 -2.67
C ALA A 107 -20.24 3.58 -1.65
N TYR A 108 -19.93 2.37 -2.10
CA TYR A 108 -19.75 1.22 -1.21
C TYR A 108 -18.62 1.45 -0.19
N LEU A 109 -17.44 1.90 -0.63
CA LEU A 109 -16.33 2.18 0.30
C LEU A 109 -16.66 3.30 1.29
N HIS A 110 -17.43 4.31 0.86
CA HIS A 110 -17.88 5.38 1.75
C HIS A 110 -18.71 4.79 2.90
N ASP A 111 -19.66 3.92 2.61
CA ASP A 111 -20.52 3.31 3.63
C ASP A 111 -19.75 2.33 4.54
N VAL A 112 -18.74 1.65 4.00
CA VAL A 112 -17.78 0.89 4.82
C VAL A 112 -17.05 1.80 5.80
N TYR A 113 -16.56 2.97 5.36
CA TYR A 113 -15.90 3.92 6.24
C TYR A 113 -16.84 4.54 7.27
N GLU A 114 -18.09 4.82 6.92
CA GLU A 114 -19.08 5.33 7.87
C GLU A 114 -19.44 4.28 8.93
N PHE A 115 -19.62 3.02 8.53
CA PHE A 115 -19.77 1.92 9.47
C PHE A 115 -18.58 1.84 10.44
N LEU A 116 -17.35 1.99 9.93
CA LEU A 116 -16.14 1.96 10.76
C LEU A 116 -16.09 3.17 11.69
N ARG A 117 -16.43 4.37 11.21
CA ARG A 117 -16.48 5.59 12.02
C ARG A 117 -17.39 5.43 13.25
N GLU A 118 -18.53 4.75 13.08
CA GLU A 118 -19.45 4.45 14.18
C GLU A 118 -18.96 3.32 15.09
N ALA A 119 -18.24 2.33 14.54
CA ALA A 119 -17.78 1.17 15.29
C ALA A 119 -16.54 1.47 16.14
N LEU A 120 -15.67 2.35 15.63
CA LEU A 120 -14.38 2.68 16.21
C LEU A 120 -14.49 3.53 17.49
N PRO A 121 -13.53 3.42 18.41
CA PRO A 121 -13.35 4.38 19.49
C PRO A 121 -13.22 5.81 18.95
N LYS A 122 -13.82 6.79 19.63
CA LYS A 122 -13.80 8.21 19.19
C LYS A 122 -12.39 8.80 19.08
N ASP A 123 -11.45 8.29 19.85
CA ASP A 123 -10.05 8.70 19.88
C ASP A 123 -9.15 7.82 18.99
N SER A 124 -9.71 6.84 18.28
CA SER A 124 -8.95 5.97 17.38
C SER A 124 -8.43 6.74 16.18
N VAL A 125 -7.14 6.55 15.87
CA VAL A 125 -6.57 7.13 14.65
C VAL A 125 -6.80 6.27 13.41
N LEU A 126 -7.45 5.10 13.52
CA LEU A 126 -7.66 4.21 12.36
C LEU A 126 -8.43 4.89 11.24
N TYR A 127 -9.50 5.62 11.57
CA TYR A 127 -10.29 6.33 10.57
C TYR A 127 -9.43 7.31 9.76
N GLU A 128 -8.62 8.12 10.47
CA GLU A 128 -7.65 9.03 9.86
C GLU A 128 -6.57 8.28 9.06
N PHE A 129 -6.01 7.20 9.62
CA PHE A 129 -4.92 6.43 9.02
C PHE A 129 -5.28 5.87 7.64
N PHE A 130 -6.54 5.49 7.45
CA PHE A 130 -7.05 5.03 6.17
C PHE A 130 -7.47 6.18 5.27
N LEU A 131 -8.26 7.14 5.77
CA LEU A 131 -8.81 8.21 4.93
C LEU A 131 -7.79 9.24 4.46
N CYS A 132 -6.69 9.45 5.20
CA CYS A 132 -5.69 10.46 4.85
C CYS A 132 -5.14 10.24 3.43
N ARG A 133 -5.12 8.99 2.93
CA ARG A 133 -4.69 8.67 1.56
C ARG A 133 -5.50 9.42 0.50
N TYR A 134 -6.80 9.62 0.73
CA TYR A 134 -7.68 10.30 -0.20
C TYR A 134 -7.51 11.80 -0.10
N ASP A 135 -7.35 12.35 1.10
CA ASP A 135 -7.03 13.78 1.28
C ASP A 135 -5.70 14.15 0.61
N PHE A 136 -4.65 13.34 0.79
CA PHE A 136 -3.37 13.53 0.12
C PHE A 136 -3.48 13.38 -1.40
N HIS A 137 -4.30 12.44 -1.88
CA HIS A 137 -4.57 12.27 -3.31
C HIS A 137 -5.33 13.47 -3.90
N ASN A 138 -6.39 13.91 -3.25
CA ASN A 138 -7.18 15.06 -3.65
C ASN A 138 -6.30 16.32 -3.70
N LEU A 139 -5.50 16.55 -2.66
CA LEU A 139 -4.55 17.66 -2.63
C LEU A 139 -3.54 17.57 -3.80
N LYS A 140 -3.02 16.38 -4.08
CA LYS A 140 -2.14 16.14 -5.25
C LYS A 140 -2.81 16.50 -6.56
N VAL A 141 -4.05 16.06 -6.76
CA VAL A 141 -4.82 16.34 -7.99
C VAL A 141 -5.03 17.85 -8.13
N LEU A 142 -5.46 18.54 -7.07
CA LEU A 142 -5.69 19.99 -7.07
C LEU A 142 -4.42 20.79 -7.37
N LEU A 143 -3.30 20.46 -6.71
CA LEU A 143 -2.02 21.14 -6.94
C LEU A 143 -1.48 20.91 -8.36
N LYS A 144 -1.66 19.70 -8.89
CA LYS A 144 -1.26 19.37 -10.27
C LYS A 144 -2.11 20.08 -11.30
N ALA A 145 -3.44 20.03 -11.16
CA ALA A 145 -4.40 20.70 -12.02
C ALA A 145 -4.12 22.21 -12.10
N ARG A 146 -3.91 22.85 -10.94
CA ARG A 146 -3.56 24.27 -10.86
C ARG A 146 -2.28 24.62 -11.62
N ARG A 147 -1.26 23.76 -11.50
CA ARG A 147 0.03 23.97 -12.15
C ARG A 147 -0.03 23.75 -13.68
N GLU A 148 -0.80 22.77 -14.11
CA GLU A 148 -0.91 22.37 -15.52
C GLU A 148 -2.03 23.13 -16.27
N GLY A 149 -2.90 23.84 -15.55
CA GLY A 149 -4.08 24.51 -16.12
C GLY A 149 -5.12 23.52 -16.63
N THR A 150 -5.18 22.31 -16.04
CA THR A 150 -6.05 21.22 -16.48
C THR A 150 -7.24 21.02 -15.54
N PRO A 151 -8.38 20.48 -16.01
CA PRO A 151 -9.52 20.19 -15.15
C PRO A 151 -9.21 19.09 -14.11
N GLU A 152 -9.59 19.29 -12.84
CA GLU A 152 -9.36 18.35 -11.76
C GLU A 152 -10.44 17.25 -11.60
N ASP A 153 -11.67 17.51 -12.06
CA ASP A 153 -12.87 16.79 -11.61
C ASP A 153 -12.85 15.27 -11.85
N ALA A 154 -12.26 14.82 -12.97
CA ALA A 154 -12.24 13.41 -13.34
C ALA A 154 -11.28 12.56 -12.49
N LEU A 155 -10.38 13.19 -11.73
CA LEU A 155 -9.35 12.51 -10.94
C LEU A 155 -9.59 12.59 -9.44
N LEU A 156 -10.66 13.26 -9.01
CA LEU A 156 -10.99 13.41 -7.60
C LEU A 156 -11.91 12.25 -7.16
N PRO A 157 -11.43 11.32 -6.31
CA PRO A 157 -12.30 10.30 -5.71
C PRO A 157 -13.38 10.88 -4.80
N ARG A 158 -13.29 12.18 -4.43
CA ARG A 158 -14.22 12.89 -3.53
C ARG A 158 -14.46 12.16 -2.19
N MET A 159 -13.46 11.37 -1.78
CA MET A 159 -13.33 10.74 -0.48
C MET A 159 -12.27 11.46 0.35
N GLY A 160 -12.27 11.24 1.65
CA GLY A 160 -11.31 11.85 2.58
C GLY A 160 -12.04 12.39 3.79
N ARG A 161 -11.27 12.91 4.74
CA ARG A 161 -11.83 13.56 5.92
C ARG A 161 -12.16 15.03 5.64
N MET A 162 -11.44 15.65 4.71
CA MET A 162 -11.66 17.03 4.31
C MET A 162 -12.49 17.07 3.04
N ASP A 163 -13.46 17.99 2.99
CA ASP A 163 -14.16 18.27 1.76
C ASP A 163 -13.20 18.86 0.71
N VAL A 164 -13.49 18.61 -0.57
CA VAL A 164 -12.64 19.05 -1.68
C VAL A 164 -12.52 20.58 -1.73
N GLU A 165 -13.55 21.32 -1.31
CA GLU A 165 -13.51 22.79 -1.30
C GLU A 165 -12.54 23.33 -0.25
N ALA A 166 -12.46 22.70 0.93
CA ALA A 166 -11.51 23.00 1.98
C ALA A 166 -10.09 22.71 1.53
N LEU A 167 -9.88 21.58 0.84
CA LEU A 167 -8.60 21.28 0.22
C LEU A 167 -8.23 22.29 -0.87
N ARG A 168 -9.20 22.75 -1.68
CA ARG A 168 -8.99 23.76 -2.72
C ARG A 168 -8.57 25.09 -2.11
N ARG A 169 -9.29 25.60 -1.11
CA ARG A 169 -8.91 26.82 -0.38
C ARG A 169 -7.54 26.65 0.27
N GLY A 170 -7.27 25.51 0.87
CA GLY A 170 -6.00 25.17 1.48
C GLY A 170 -4.81 25.11 0.50
N ALA A 171 -5.04 24.67 -0.74
CA ALA A 171 -4.04 24.68 -1.79
C ALA A 171 -3.66 26.10 -2.24
N GLU A 172 -4.55 27.08 -2.05
CA GLU A 172 -4.31 28.51 -2.29
C GLU A 172 -3.72 29.20 -1.07
N ASN A 173 -4.24 28.86 0.12
CA ASN A 173 -3.91 29.45 1.40
C ASN A 173 -3.53 28.36 2.42
N PRO A 174 -2.25 27.95 2.49
CA PRO A 174 -1.82 26.79 3.29
C PRO A 174 -2.19 26.86 4.78
N VAL A 175 -2.41 28.05 5.33
CA VAL A 175 -2.80 28.22 6.74
C VAL A 175 -4.19 27.68 7.07
N GLU A 176 -5.04 27.46 6.05
CA GLU A 176 -6.36 26.84 6.21
C GLU A 176 -6.26 25.31 6.35
N LEU A 177 -5.12 24.71 6.01
CA LEU A 177 -4.91 23.28 6.14
C LEU A 177 -4.39 22.90 7.52
N PRO A 178 -4.85 21.78 8.09
CA PRO A 178 -4.19 21.19 9.25
C PRO A 178 -2.83 20.60 8.84
N SER A 179 -1.93 20.47 9.81
CA SER A 179 -0.73 19.66 9.63
C SER A 179 -1.12 18.19 9.42
N PRO A 180 -0.46 17.43 8.53
CA PRO A 180 0.73 17.78 7.73
C PRO A 180 0.44 18.44 6.36
N TYR A 181 -0.83 18.61 5.98
CA TYR A 181 -1.20 19.08 4.64
C TYR A 181 -0.73 20.51 4.38
N LYS A 182 -0.73 21.36 5.41
CA LYS A 182 -0.14 22.69 5.35
C LYS A 182 1.34 22.63 4.93
N GLU A 183 2.13 21.81 5.62
CA GLU A 183 3.57 21.70 5.37
C GLU A 183 3.86 21.20 3.95
N VAL A 184 3.01 20.32 3.41
CA VAL A 184 3.09 19.89 2.00
C VAL A 184 2.98 21.08 1.05
N VAL A 185 1.95 21.91 1.21
CA VAL A 185 1.72 23.04 0.29
C VAL A 185 2.82 24.10 0.46
N THR A 186 3.25 24.36 1.71
CA THR A 186 4.35 25.31 1.99
C THR A 186 5.66 24.84 1.35
N GLU A 187 6.06 23.58 1.53
CA GLU A 187 7.31 23.04 0.95
C GLU A 187 7.29 23.10 -0.60
N LEU A 188 6.14 22.82 -1.21
CA LEU A 188 5.96 22.90 -2.66
C LEU A 188 5.95 24.34 -3.20
N ALA A 189 5.46 25.30 -2.43
CA ALA A 189 5.48 26.71 -2.82
C ALA A 189 6.89 27.31 -2.76
N GLU A 190 7.74 26.85 -1.84
CA GLU A 190 9.12 27.29 -1.68
C GLU A 190 10.08 26.69 -2.71
N SER A 191 9.65 25.66 -3.45
CA SER A 191 10.53 24.87 -4.32
C SER A 191 10.03 24.89 -5.78
N GLU A 192 10.85 25.38 -6.72
CA GLU A 192 10.62 25.18 -8.16
C GLU A 192 10.93 23.74 -8.57
N LEU A 193 10.09 22.80 -8.14
CA LEU A 193 10.26 21.37 -8.42
C LEU A 193 9.62 21.00 -9.75
N PRO A 194 10.22 20.10 -10.56
CA PRO A 194 9.51 19.41 -11.63
C PRO A 194 8.24 18.70 -11.12
N PRO A 195 7.18 18.52 -11.93
CA PRO A 195 5.92 17.89 -11.49
C PRO A 195 6.10 16.52 -10.81
N ARG A 196 7.10 15.74 -11.24
CA ARG A 196 7.42 14.43 -10.67
C ARG A 196 7.98 14.49 -9.24
N LEU A 197 8.79 15.51 -8.94
CA LEU A 197 9.31 15.71 -7.59
C LEU A 197 8.23 16.25 -6.65
N MET A 198 7.25 17.01 -7.18
CA MET A 198 6.06 17.40 -6.45
C MET A 198 5.27 16.17 -5.97
N GLU A 199 4.98 15.21 -6.85
CA GLU A 199 4.31 13.95 -6.45
C GLU A 199 5.11 13.23 -5.34
N SER A 200 6.43 13.19 -5.45
CA SER A 200 7.31 12.55 -4.46
C SER A 200 7.28 13.25 -3.09
N VAL A 201 7.17 14.58 -3.04
CA VAL A 201 7.01 15.33 -1.79
C VAL A 201 5.70 14.96 -1.10
N ILE A 202 4.59 14.94 -1.84
CA ILE A 202 3.28 14.60 -1.29
C ILE A 202 3.27 13.17 -0.76
N ASP A 203 3.76 12.22 -1.57
CA ASP A 203 3.82 10.80 -1.18
C ASP A 203 4.73 10.59 0.06
N ARG A 204 5.83 11.34 0.17
CA ARG A 204 6.69 11.34 1.37
C ARG A 204 5.94 11.78 2.62
N HIS A 205 5.21 12.90 2.57
CA HIS A 205 4.43 13.39 3.70
C HIS A 205 3.32 12.42 4.08
N PHE A 206 2.62 11.85 3.09
CA PHE A 206 1.61 10.81 3.31
C PHE A 206 2.16 9.60 4.08
N LEU A 207 3.27 9.03 3.62
CA LEU A 207 3.87 7.86 4.23
C LEU A 207 4.41 8.14 5.65
N ARG A 208 5.05 9.30 5.85
CA ARG A 208 5.53 9.74 7.18
C ARG A 208 4.37 9.97 8.14
N TYR A 209 3.27 10.55 7.67
CA TYR A 209 2.08 10.78 8.48
C TYR A 209 1.43 9.48 8.93
N ARG A 210 1.30 8.49 8.03
CA ARG A 210 0.82 7.15 8.43
C ARG A 210 1.72 6.49 9.46
N LEU A 211 3.04 6.61 9.32
CA LEU A 211 3.97 6.11 10.35
C LEU A 211 3.80 6.85 11.68
N PHE A 212 3.58 8.17 11.66
CA PHE A 212 3.26 8.95 12.85
C PHE A 212 1.98 8.46 13.52
N LEU A 213 0.88 8.31 12.78
CA LEU A 213 -0.40 7.79 13.29
C LEU A 213 -0.25 6.38 13.87
N ALA A 214 0.46 5.49 13.18
CA ALA A 214 0.74 4.15 13.68
C ALA A 214 1.49 4.14 15.02
N ARG A 215 2.49 5.02 15.17
CA ARG A 215 3.24 5.18 16.42
C ARG A 215 2.39 5.83 17.52
N TRP A 216 1.56 6.80 17.16
CA TRP A 216 0.64 7.48 18.07
C TRP A 216 -0.38 6.50 18.65
N GLU A 217 -0.94 5.63 17.81
CA GLU A 217 -1.85 4.58 18.28
C GLU A 217 -1.15 3.59 19.21
N GLY A 218 0.17 3.41 19.07
CA GLY A 218 0.95 2.47 19.88
C GLY A 218 0.83 1.01 19.41
N SER A 219 0.50 0.80 18.14
CA SER A 219 0.34 -0.53 17.55
C SER A 219 1.58 -0.97 16.77
N ASP A 220 2.28 -1.99 17.28
CA ASP A 220 3.43 -2.59 16.59
C ASP A 220 3.04 -3.12 15.20
N PHE A 221 1.82 -3.66 15.05
CA PHE A 221 1.30 -4.11 13.77
C PHE A 221 1.12 -2.97 12.77
N MET A 222 0.53 -1.84 13.18
CA MET A 222 0.39 -0.67 12.30
C MET A 222 1.75 -0.06 11.96
N VAL A 223 2.70 -0.07 12.91
CA VAL A 223 4.06 0.41 12.67
C VAL A 223 4.77 -0.49 11.66
N GLU A 224 4.69 -1.82 11.82
CA GLU A 224 5.22 -2.78 10.86
C GLU A 224 4.64 -2.54 9.45
N PHE A 225 3.32 -2.35 9.36
CA PHE A 225 2.65 -2.00 8.11
C PHE A 225 3.21 -0.71 7.50
N ALA A 226 3.24 0.39 8.27
CA ALA A 226 3.64 1.70 7.76
C ALA A 226 5.11 1.71 7.30
N ARG A 227 6.01 1.06 8.06
CA ARG A 227 7.42 0.95 7.69
C ARG A 227 7.63 0.08 6.45
N THR A 228 6.87 -1.01 6.33
CA THR A 228 6.86 -1.86 5.13
C THR A 228 6.41 -1.07 3.90
N CYS A 229 5.34 -0.26 4.01
CA CYS A 229 4.90 0.60 2.92
C CYS A 229 5.96 1.63 2.50
N ILE A 230 6.68 2.20 3.47
CA ILE A 230 7.82 3.11 3.18
C ILE A 230 8.91 2.37 2.40
N ASP A 231 9.30 1.18 2.84
CA ASP A 231 10.34 0.41 2.15
C ASP A 231 9.90 0.03 0.73
N PHE A 232 8.67 -0.44 0.53
CA PHE A 232 8.17 -0.74 -0.81
C PHE A 232 8.09 0.49 -1.72
N ALA A 233 7.66 1.64 -1.20
CA ALA A 233 7.68 2.89 -1.97
C ALA A 233 9.11 3.27 -2.40
N ASN A 234 10.07 3.17 -1.47
CA ASN A 234 11.48 3.45 -1.74
C ASN A 234 12.10 2.47 -2.74
N LEU A 235 11.85 1.16 -2.60
CA LEU A 235 12.33 0.13 -3.52
C LEU A 235 11.72 0.29 -4.92
N LYS A 236 10.43 0.60 -5.01
CA LYS A 236 9.78 0.95 -6.28
C LYS A 236 10.45 2.16 -6.92
N ASN A 237 10.72 3.20 -6.13
CA ASN A 237 11.36 4.42 -6.61
C ASN A 237 12.82 4.18 -7.03
N LEU A 238 13.56 3.30 -6.36
CA LEU A 238 14.90 2.84 -6.73
C LEU A 238 14.87 2.20 -8.13
N LEU A 239 14.03 1.17 -8.31
CA LEU A 239 13.90 0.46 -9.57
C LEU A 239 13.46 1.39 -10.70
N ARG A 240 12.44 2.22 -10.44
CA ARG A 240 11.91 3.17 -11.43
C ARG A 240 12.93 4.23 -11.81
N SER A 241 13.69 4.77 -10.85
CA SER A 241 14.66 5.84 -11.10
C SER A 241 15.86 5.34 -11.89
N ARG A 242 16.37 4.13 -11.59
CA ARG A 242 17.42 3.48 -12.39
C ARG A 242 16.97 3.23 -13.83
N ARG A 243 15.77 2.68 -14.02
CA ARG A 243 15.19 2.43 -15.36
C ARG A 243 15.04 3.70 -16.20
N LEU A 244 14.75 4.82 -15.54
CA LEU A 244 14.62 6.12 -16.21
C LEU A 244 15.96 6.86 -16.35
N GLY A 245 17.08 6.25 -15.95
CA GLY A 245 18.40 6.87 -16.04
C GLY A 245 18.53 8.17 -15.25
N ARG A 246 17.86 8.27 -14.10
CA ARG A 246 17.86 9.50 -13.30
C ARG A 246 19.19 9.73 -12.61
N GLU A 247 19.49 10.99 -12.31
CA GLU A 247 20.63 11.33 -11.49
C GLU A 247 20.43 10.88 -10.04
N ARG A 248 21.52 10.49 -9.39
CA ARG A 248 21.52 10.03 -8.00
C ARG A 248 20.94 11.07 -7.05
N GLU A 249 21.21 12.35 -7.28
CA GLU A 249 20.69 13.47 -6.50
C GLU A 249 19.16 13.61 -6.63
N GLU A 250 18.60 13.35 -7.82
CA GLU A 250 17.15 13.35 -8.01
C GLU A 250 16.51 12.18 -7.27
N PHE A 251 17.10 10.99 -7.36
CA PHE A 251 16.61 9.82 -6.62
C PHE A 251 16.63 10.07 -5.11
N GLN A 252 17.71 10.66 -4.58
CA GLN A 252 17.82 11.01 -3.16
C GLN A 252 16.66 11.87 -2.68
N LYS A 253 16.21 12.84 -3.48
CA LYS A 253 15.08 13.73 -3.16
C LYS A 253 13.73 12.99 -3.08
N THR A 254 13.62 11.79 -3.65
CA THR A 254 12.40 10.95 -3.60
C THR A 254 12.37 9.97 -2.42
N LEU A 255 13.47 9.84 -1.67
CA LEU A 255 13.54 8.89 -0.57
C LEU A 255 12.68 9.33 0.61
N VAL A 256 12.06 8.34 1.23
CA VAL A 256 11.21 8.49 2.40
C VAL A 256 11.89 7.83 3.61
N GLU A 257 12.04 8.56 4.70
CA GLU A 257 12.61 8.05 5.94
C GLU A 257 11.58 7.28 6.79
N GLY A 258 12.08 6.41 7.67
CA GLY A 258 11.27 5.71 8.67
C GLY A 258 11.02 4.23 8.40
N GLY A 259 11.37 3.74 7.21
CA GLY A 259 11.36 2.31 6.86
C GLY A 259 12.38 1.46 7.63
N TYR A 260 12.53 0.20 7.25
CA TYR A 260 13.62 -0.67 7.74
C TYR A 260 14.89 -0.50 6.91
N ILE A 261 14.75 -0.19 5.63
CA ILE A 261 15.89 0.06 4.76
C ILE A 261 16.27 1.54 4.86
N GLN A 262 17.49 1.80 5.33
CA GLN A 262 17.97 3.16 5.49
C GLN A 262 18.18 3.85 4.13
N PRO A 263 17.85 5.14 3.98
CA PRO A 263 18.07 5.89 2.74
C PRO A 263 19.52 5.81 2.23
N GLY A 264 20.50 5.83 3.13
CA GLY A 264 21.92 5.69 2.77
C GLY A 264 22.22 4.37 2.05
N TYR A 265 21.62 3.27 2.50
CA TYR A 265 21.78 1.97 1.84
C TYR A 265 21.09 1.93 0.47
N LEU A 266 19.91 2.55 0.34
CA LEU A 266 19.24 2.67 -0.96
C LEU A 266 20.05 3.49 -1.97
N LEU A 267 20.77 4.52 -1.51
CA LEU A 267 21.67 5.31 -2.35
C LEU A 267 22.93 4.53 -2.76
N GLU A 268 23.42 3.64 -1.91
CA GLU A 268 24.48 2.68 -2.25
C GLU A 268 24.00 1.73 -3.35
N LEU A 269 22.84 1.08 -3.15
CA LEU A 269 22.19 0.21 -4.12
C LEU A 269 21.94 0.90 -5.48
N TYR A 270 21.64 2.20 -5.46
CA TYR A 270 21.45 2.98 -6.68
C TYR A 270 22.73 3.07 -7.52
N GLY A 271 23.89 3.23 -6.86
CA GLY A 271 25.19 3.34 -7.51
C GLY A 271 25.84 2.00 -7.87
N ASP A 272 25.37 0.89 -7.30
CA ASP A 272 25.91 -0.43 -7.58
C ASP A 272 25.59 -0.90 -9.01
N PRO A 273 26.49 -1.68 -9.65
CA PRO A 273 26.13 -2.45 -10.84
C PRO A 273 24.89 -3.32 -10.57
N GLU A 274 24.08 -3.57 -11.60
CA GLU A 274 22.80 -4.26 -11.45
C GLU A 274 22.94 -5.59 -10.70
N GLU A 275 23.86 -6.46 -11.12
CA GLU A 275 24.09 -7.76 -10.46
C GLU A 275 24.44 -7.62 -8.97
N LEU A 276 25.23 -6.62 -8.59
CA LEU A 276 25.58 -6.38 -7.18
C LEU A 276 24.40 -5.82 -6.39
N MET A 277 23.63 -4.91 -6.98
CA MET A 277 22.40 -4.39 -6.40
C MET A 277 21.42 -5.55 -6.13
N LEU A 278 21.22 -6.44 -7.09
CA LEU A 278 20.35 -7.62 -6.95
C LEU A 278 20.79 -8.46 -5.75
N ARG A 279 22.07 -8.88 -5.72
CA ARG A 279 22.67 -9.65 -4.63
C ARG A 279 22.51 -9.00 -3.25
N LYS A 280 22.63 -7.68 -3.18
CA LYS A 280 22.44 -6.92 -1.94
C LYS A 280 20.96 -6.81 -1.54
N LEU A 281 20.06 -6.61 -2.50
CA LEU A 281 18.61 -6.67 -2.28
C LEU A 281 18.18 -8.03 -1.73
N GLU A 282 18.86 -9.13 -2.09
CA GLU A 282 18.57 -10.46 -1.53
C GLU A 282 18.89 -10.62 -0.05
N ARG A 283 19.68 -9.72 0.50
CA ARG A 283 20.01 -9.69 1.91
C ARG A 283 19.05 -8.82 2.71
N THR A 284 18.15 -8.11 2.04
CA THR A 284 17.08 -7.36 2.70
C THR A 284 15.97 -8.29 3.17
N ARG A 285 15.12 -7.79 4.07
CA ARG A 285 13.95 -8.55 4.59
C ARG A 285 12.94 -8.93 3.50
N TYR A 286 13.01 -8.34 2.30
CA TYR A 286 12.03 -8.51 1.23
C TYR A 286 12.50 -9.43 0.09
N SER A 287 13.68 -10.04 0.24
CA SER A 287 14.41 -10.77 -0.80
C SER A 287 13.58 -11.75 -1.61
N TYR A 288 13.01 -12.78 -1.01
CA TYR A 288 12.39 -13.86 -1.80
C TYR A 288 11.18 -13.44 -2.63
N ARG A 289 10.44 -12.42 -2.20
CA ARG A 289 9.22 -11.99 -2.91
C ARG A 289 9.53 -11.02 -4.02
N LEU A 290 10.55 -10.17 -3.84
CA LEU A 290 10.90 -9.11 -4.78
C LEU A 290 11.91 -9.55 -5.85
N LEU A 291 12.71 -10.59 -5.61
CA LEU A 291 13.78 -10.97 -6.54
C LEU A 291 13.34 -11.83 -7.72
N GLU A 292 12.29 -12.64 -7.59
CA GLU A 292 11.72 -13.36 -8.75
C GLU A 292 11.31 -12.37 -9.86
N MET A 293 11.05 -11.10 -9.50
CA MET A 293 10.76 -10.04 -10.46
C MET A 293 11.93 -9.64 -11.38
N LEU A 294 13.16 -10.00 -11.01
CA LEU A 294 14.40 -9.54 -11.65
C LEU A 294 15.02 -10.65 -12.53
N GLU A 295 14.55 -11.89 -12.39
CA GLU A 295 14.99 -13.03 -13.19
C GLU A 295 14.17 -13.20 -14.50
N GLU A 296 12.94 -12.69 -14.58
CA GLU A 296 11.99 -13.02 -15.67
C GLU A 296 12.06 -12.11 -16.93
N GLY A 297 13.03 -11.20 -17.05
CA GLY A 297 13.44 -10.62 -18.35
C GLY A 297 12.42 -9.75 -19.14
N GLU A 298 11.17 -9.56 -18.70
CA GLU A 298 10.22 -8.67 -19.38
C GLU A 298 10.23 -7.26 -18.76
N GLU A 299 10.89 -6.32 -19.45
CA GLU A 299 11.21 -4.96 -19.01
C GLU A 299 10.02 -4.10 -18.53
N ARG A 300 8.81 -4.30 -19.08
CA ARG A 300 7.57 -3.59 -18.67
C ARG A 300 6.75 -4.33 -17.60
N ALA A 301 6.95 -5.65 -17.44
CA ALA A 301 6.21 -6.45 -16.47
C ALA A 301 6.63 -6.17 -15.01
N GLY A 302 7.90 -5.80 -14.80
CA GLY A 302 8.47 -5.73 -13.44
C GLY A 302 7.84 -4.70 -12.47
N LEU A 303 7.38 -3.52 -12.90
CA LEU A 303 6.80 -2.54 -11.95
C LEU A 303 5.34 -2.86 -11.57
N SER A 304 4.54 -3.35 -12.53
CA SER A 304 3.18 -3.81 -12.22
C SER A 304 3.21 -5.07 -11.36
N GLU A 305 4.17 -5.96 -11.63
CA GLU A 305 4.40 -7.16 -10.82
C GLU A 305 4.94 -6.81 -9.43
N PHE A 306 5.81 -5.80 -9.31
CA PHE A 306 6.24 -5.26 -8.00
C PHE A 306 5.04 -4.82 -7.17
N ASP A 307 4.12 -4.06 -7.77
CA ASP A 307 2.93 -3.55 -7.08
C ASP A 307 2.05 -4.71 -6.61
N ARG A 308 1.78 -5.67 -7.50
CA ARG A 308 0.99 -6.88 -7.19
C ARG A 308 1.61 -7.68 -6.04
N ARG A 309 2.91 -7.94 -6.08
CA ARG A 309 3.63 -8.71 -5.05
C ARG A 309 3.80 -7.97 -3.74
N SER A 310 3.94 -6.64 -3.79
CA SER A 310 3.94 -5.79 -2.60
C SER A 310 2.58 -5.85 -1.91
N ASP A 311 1.49 -5.77 -2.69
CA ASP A 311 0.13 -5.97 -2.18
C ASP A 311 -0.03 -7.38 -1.59
N ASP A 312 0.45 -8.44 -2.26
CA ASP A 312 0.38 -9.82 -1.76
C ASP A 312 1.18 -10.00 -0.45
N TYR A 313 2.30 -9.31 -0.28
CA TYR A 313 3.05 -9.27 0.98
C TYR A 313 2.21 -8.65 2.09
N ILE A 314 1.61 -7.50 1.83
CA ILE A 314 0.73 -6.84 2.78
C ILE A 314 -0.44 -7.75 3.13
N MET A 315 -1.09 -8.40 2.16
CA MET A 315 -2.21 -9.31 2.42
C MET A 315 -1.81 -10.51 3.28
N ASP A 316 -0.64 -11.11 3.07
CA ASP A 316 -0.15 -12.19 3.92
C ASP A 316 0.12 -11.72 5.36
N MET A 317 0.58 -10.48 5.55
CA MET A 317 0.71 -9.86 6.86
C MET A 317 -0.65 -9.68 7.55
N LEU A 318 -1.68 -9.26 6.82
CA LEU A 318 -3.05 -9.13 7.36
C LEU A 318 -3.64 -10.49 7.72
N ARG A 319 -3.45 -11.50 6.86
CA ARG A 319 -3.94 -12.87 7.10
C ARG A 319 -3.33 -13.44 8.38
N ALA A 320 -2.05 -13.18 8.59
CA ALA A 320 -1.34 -13.61 9.78
C ALA A 320 -1.89 -13.01 11.08
N SER A 321 -2.40 -11.77 11.05
CA SER A 321 -3.00 -11.13 12.22
C SER A 321 -4.37 -11.69 12.60
N ARG A 322 -4.99 -12.56 11.79
CA ARG A 322 -6.28 -13.23 12.11
C ARG A 322 -6.26 -14.03 13.40
N ARG A 323 -5.08 -14.48 13.84
CA ARG A 323 -4.91 -15.22 15.10
C ARG A 323 -5.12 -14.33 16.33
N ILE A 324 -5.06 -13.01 16.16
CA ILE A 324 -5.33 -12.03 17.21
C ILE A 324 -6.85 -11.87 17.34
N SER A 325 -7.39 -12.23 18.50
CA SER A 325 -8.83 -12.26 18.73
C SER A 325 -9.42 -10.88 19.03
N VAL A 326 -8.66 -10.01 19.71
CA VAL A 326 -9.10 -8.68 20.16
C VAL A 326 -7.93 -7.69 20.03
N GLY A 327 -8.22 -6.47 19.56
CA GLY A 327 -7.23 -5.42 19.36
C GLY A 327 -7.52 -4.57 18.14
N VAL A 328 -6.58 -3.71 17.79
CA VAL A 328 -6.63 -2.84 16.60
C VAL A 328 -6.37 -3.64 15.31
N GLU A 329 -5.66 -4.75 15.42
CA GLU A 329 -5.21 -5.60 14.32
C GLU A 329 -6.35 -6.25 13.53
N PRO A 330 -7.33 -6.95 14.13
CA PRO A 330 -8.47 -7.49 13.39
C PRO A 330 -9.31 -6.39 12.72
N VAL A 331 -9.45 -5.24 13.40
CA VAL A 331 -10.16 -4.08 12.84
C VAL A 331 -9.43 -3.57 11.60
N PHE A 332 -8.14 -3.27 11.73
CA PHE A 332 -7.29 -2.81 10.63
C PHE A 332 -7.32 -3.78 9.44
N SER A 333 -7.15 -5.08 9.69
CA SER A 333 -7.13 -6.09 8.65
C SER A 333 -8.43 -6.17 7.88
N PHE A 334 -9.58 -6.03 8.56
CA PHE A 334 -10.87 -5.99 7.90
C PHE A 334 -11.02 -4.76 6.99
N ILE A 335 -10.63 -3.56 7.44
CA ILE A 335 -10.71 -2.34 6.62
C ILE A 335 -9.89 -2.53 5.34
N ARG A 336 -8.64 -2.97 5.49
CA ARG A 336 -7.73 -3.18 4.36
C ARG A 336 -8.21 -4.31 3.44
N ALA A 337 -8.87 -5.35 3.98
CA ALA A 337 -9.51 -6.39 3.20
C ALA A 337 -10.62 -5.82 2.29
N ARG A 338 -11.51 -4.98 2.84
CA ARG A 338 -12.57 -4.31 2.06
C ARG A 338 -12.01 -3.40 0.96
N GLU A 339 -10.97 -2.62 1.24
CA GLU A 339 -10.29 -1.83 0.20
C GLU A 339 -9.72 -2.71 -0.92
N ASN A 340 -9.17 -3.88 -0.56
CA ASN A 340 -8.62 -4.81 -1.53
C ASN A 340 -9.71 -5.44 -2.41
N GLU A 341 -10.84 -5.86 -1.82
CA GLU A 341 -12.02 -6.37 -2.56
C GLU A 341 -12.47 -5.39 -3.64
N VAL A 342 -12.62 -4.13 -3.27
CA VAL A 342 -13.03 -3.07 -4.19
C VAL A 342 -12.00 -2.88 -5.29
N THR A 343 -10.71 -2.96 -4.96
CA THR A 343 -9.64 -2.87 -5.96
C THR A 343 -9.70 -4.05 -6.94
N MET A 344 -9.92 -5.28 -6.47
CA MET A 344 -10.01 -6.46 -7.33
C MET A 344 -11.25 -6.42 -8.21
N VAL A 345 -12.41 -6.09 -7.64
CA VAL A 345 -13.66 -5.99 -8.42
C VAL A 345 -13.57 -4.88 -9.45
N ARG A 346 -12.98 -3.72 -9.11
CA ARG A 346 -12.67 -2.67 -10.10
C ARG A 346 -11.83 -3.23 -11.25
N VAL A 347 -10.72 -3.89 -10.95
CA VAL A 347 -9.82 -4.45 -11.97
C VAL A 347 -10.55 -5.45 -12.87
N ILE A 348 -11.35 -6.34 -12.28
CA ILE A 348 -12.11 -7.35 -13.03
C ILE A 348 -13.14 -6.68 -13.96
N LEU A 349 -13.95 -5.78 -13.44
CA LEU A 349 -15.01 -5.13 -14.21
C LEU A 349 -14.42 -4.23 -15.31
N MET A 350 -13.38 -3.45 -15.02
CA MET A 350 -12.68 -2.67 -16.05
C MET A 350 -12.10 -3.57 -17.14
N ALA A 351 -11.43 -4.66 -16.75
CA ALA A 351 -10.85 -5.59 -17.70
C ALA A 351 -11.93 -6.24 -18.60
N LYS A 352 -13.10 -6.55 -18.04
CA LYS A 352 -14.24 -7.09 -18.80
C LYS A 352 -14.88 -6.08 -19.73
N LEU A 353 -15.05 -4.82 -19.31
CA LEU A 353 -15.49 -3.74 -20.21
C LEU A 353 -14.54 -3.58 -21.41
N HIS A 354 -13.26 -3.87 -21.21
CA HIS A 354 -12.24 -3.88 -22.27
C HIS A 354 -12.05 -5.24 -22.96
N ASN A 355 -12.91 -6.23 -22.68
CA ASN A 355 -12.90 -7.57 -23.27
C ASN A 355 -11.55 -8.31 -23.12
N LEU A 356 -10.86 -8.13 -21.98
CA LEU A 356 -9.65 -8.88 -21.67
C LEU A 356 -9.98 -10.34 -21.36
N ALA A 357 -9.11 -11.25 -21.82
CA ALA A 357 -9.25 -12.68 -21.58
C ALA A 357 -9.06 -13.03 -20.09
N PRO A 358 -9.74 -14.09 -19.58
CA PRO A 358 -9.64 -14.52 -18.18
C PRO A 358 -8.21 -14.64 -17.64
N ALA A 359 -7.30 -15.27 -18.40
CA ALA A 359 -5.89 -15.41 -18.02
C ALA A 359 -5.12 -14.08 -17.93
N ALA A 360 -5.55 -13.03 -18.64
CA ALA A 360 -4.99 -11.70 -18.49
C ALA A 360 -5.51 -11.02 -17.20
N ILE A 361 -6.80 -11.21 -16.89
CA ILE A 361 -7.42 -10.71 -15.67
C ILE A 361 -6.73 -11.33 -14.45
N GLU A 362 -6.59 -12.65 -14.42
CA GLU A 362 -6.00 -13.41 -13.31
C GLU A 362 -4.60 -12.89 -12.93
N ARG A 363 -3.74 -12.61 -13.93
CA ARG A 363 -2.40 -12.04 -13.71
C ARG A 363 -2.39 -10.66 -13.06
N MET A 364 -3.49 -9.92 -13.15
CA MET A 364 -3.62 -8.59 -12.54
C MET A 364 -4.18 -8.63 -11.11
N LEU A 365 -4.65 -9.79 -10.64
CA LEU A 365 -5.30 -9.91 -9.34
C LEU A 365 -4.29 -10.05 -8.20
N ARG A 366 -4.70 -9.57 -7.03
CA ARG A 366 -3.98 -9.70 -5.77
C ARG A 366 -4.60 -10.83 -4.95
N LYS A 367 -3.89 -11.27 -3.91
CA LYS A 367 -4.43 -12.20 -2.92
C LYS A 367 -5.66 -11.63 -2.19
N LEU A 368 -6.66 -12.48 -1.97
CA LEU A 368 -7.81 -12.18 -1.10
C LEU A 368 -7.40 -12.11 0.38
N TYR A 369 -8.23 -11.52 1.24
CA TYR A 369 -8.01 -11.66 2.68
C TYR A 369 -8.36 -13.06 3.21
N ILE A 370 -9.44 -13.63 2.68
CA ILE A 370 -9.88 -14.99 2.99
C ILE A 370 -9.29 -15.96 1.96
N GLU A 371 -8.89 -17.15 2.42
CA GLU A 371 -8.39 -18.25 1.57
C GLU A 371 -9.47 -19.23 1.15
#